data_AF-A0A3D5A559-F1
#
_entry.id   AF-A0A3D5A559-F1
#
_cell.length_a   1.000
_cell.length_b   1.000
_cell.length_c   1.000
_cell.angle_alpha   90.00
_cell.angle_beta   90.00
_cell.angle_gamma   90.00
#
_symmetry.space_group_name_H-M   'P 1'
#
loop_
_entity.id
_entity.type
_entity.pdbx_description
1 polymer ?
#
loop_
_entity_poly.entity_id
_entity_poly.type
_entity_poly.pdbx_seq_one_letter_code
_entity_poly.pdbx_strand_id
1 'polypeptide(L)' 'MSFDIVDGRPANVHYECEYCDVTMYVTAELVCGLMDGRTLYEIGEIAQSEVVTALGGHSRKILRQVRTALELVSDS' A
#
# COMPACT_ATOMS: atom_id res chain seq x y z
N MET A 1 -5.44 8.53 2.24
CA MET A 1 -4.32 7.99 3.05
C MET A 1 -3.37 9.14 3.29
N SER A 2 -2.96 9.34 4.52
CA SER A 2 -1.90 10.26 4.94
C SER A 2 -0.94 9.51 5.84
N PHE A 3 0.32 9.95 5.88
CA PHE A 3 1.35 9.40 6.75
C PHE A 3 2.44 10.45 6.94
N ASP A 4 3.18 10.34 8.03
CA ASP A 4 4.40 11.09 8.26
C ASP A 4 5.59 10.28 7.74
N ILE A 5 6.66 10.94 7.30
CA ILE A 5 7.93 10.27 7.02
C ILE A 5 8.88 10.54 8.19
N VAL A 6 9.27 9.50 8.90
CA VAL A 6 10.22 9.55 10.01
C VAL A 6 11.36 8.59 9.69
N ASP A 7 12.59 9.11 9.63
CA ASP A 7 13.79 8.34 9.28
C ASP A 7 13.66 7.55 7.96
N GLY A 8 12.97 8.14 6.98
CA GLY A 8 12.74 7.54 5.66
C GLY A 8 11.69 6.44 5.63
N ARG A 9 10.91 6.26 6.71
CA ARG A 9 9.85 5.26 6.85
C ARG A 9 8.48 5.92 7.04
N PRO A 10 7.40 5.37 6.49
CA PRO A 10 6.05 5.81 6.81
C PRO A 10 5.73 5.54 8.29
N ALA A 11 5.25 6.57 8.98
CA ALA A 11 4.76 6.53 10.35
C ALA A 11 3.36 7.16 10.42
N ASN A 12 2.61 6.86 11.48
CA ASN A 12 1.26 7.43 11.70
C ASN A 12 0.33 7.30 10.47
N VAL A 13 0.38 6.16 9.78
CA VAL A 13 -0.40 5.93 8.57
C VAL A 13 -1.89 5.97 8.91
N HIS A 14 -2.61 6.93 8.34
CA HIS A 14 -4.03 7.11 8.50
C HIS A 14 -4.74 6.91 7.16
N TYR A 15 -5.69 5.99 7.13
CA TYR A 15 -6.58 5.80 6.00
C TYR A 15 -8.00 6.22 6.40
N GLU A 16 -8.43 7.36 5.86
CA GLU A 16 -9.81 7.80 5.96
C GLU A 16 -10.49 7.60 4.60
N CYS A 17 -11.68 7.02 4.62
CA CYS A 17 -12.47 6.88 3.43
C CYS A 17 -13.97 6.79 3.74
N GLU A 18 -14.69 7.79 3.25
CA GLU A 18 -16.09 8.06 3.61
C GLU A 18 -17.09 7.29 2.72
N TYR A 19 -16.68 6.84 1.53
CA TYR A 19 -17.56 6.19 0.54
C TYR A 19 -16.88 5.10 -0.31
N CYS A 20 -15.93 4.36 0.25
CA CYS A 20 -15.19 3.34 -0.52
C CYS A 20 -16.05 2.11 -0.80
N ASP A 21 -15.89 1.56 -2.00
CA ASP A 21 -16.25 0.17 -2.25
C ASP A 21 -15.35 -0.78 -1.41
N VAL A 22 -15.80 -2.02 -1.23
CA VAL A 22 -15.03 -3.05 -0.50
C VAL A 22 -13.62 -3.25 -1.09
N THR A 23 -13.45 -2.96 -2.38
CA THR A 23 -12.14 -3.11 -3.07
C THR A 23 -11.14 -2.10 -2.55
N MET A 24 -11.57 -0.86 -2.32
CA MET A 24 -10.73 0.23 -1.80
C MET A 24 -10.32 -0.02 -0.35
N TYR A 25 -11.23 -0.56 0.48
CA TYR A 25 -10.88 -0.96 1.85
C TYR A 25 -9.81 -2.05 1.86
N VAL A 26 -10.02 -3.12 1.09
CA VAL A 26 -9.03 -4.21 0.97
C VAL A 26 -7.69 -3.70 0.43
N THR A 27 -7.72 -2.78 -0.54
CA THR A 27 -6.51 -2.15 -1.09
C THR A 27 -5.76 -1.38 -0.01
N ALA A 28 -6.45 -0.58 0.81
CA ALA A 28 -5.83 0.22 1.85
C ALA A 28 -5.15 -0.64 2.92
N GLU A 29 -5.84 -1.66 3.42
CA GLU A 29 -5.28 -2.61 4.40
C GLU A 29 -4.04 -3.32 3.84
N LEU A 30 -4.08 -3.73 2.58
CA LEU A 30 -2.93 -4.33 1.89
C LEU A 30 -1.74 -3.38 1.80
N VAL A 31 -1.97 -2.13 1.40
CA VAL A 31 -0.92 -1.13 1.27
C VAL A 31 -0.31 -0.83 2.65
N CYS A 32 -1.13 -0.63 3.68
CA CYS A 32 -0.66 -0.42 5.05
C CYS A 32 0.23 -1.58 5.53
N GLY A 33 -0.23 -2.83 5.35
CA GLY A 33 0.54 -4.01 5.76
C GLY A 33 1.86 -4.19 4.99
N LEU A 34 1.88 -3.81 3.71
CA LEU A 34 3.09 -3.89 2.87
C LEU A 34 4.10 -2.78 3.19
N MET A 35 3.63 -1.60 3.61
CA MET A 35 4.47 -0.47 3.99
C MET A 35 5.04 -0.59 5.40
N ASP A 36 4.39 -1.36 6.28
CA ASP A 36 4.73 -1.41 7.69
C ASP A 36 6.21 -1.78 7.92
N GLY A 37 6.90 -0.93 8.68
CA GLY A 37 8.31 -1.08 8.99
C GLY A 37 9.25 -1.02 7.78
N ARG A 38 8.85 -0.52 6.61
CA ARG A 38 9.71 -0.34 5.43
C ARG A 38 10.08 1.11 5.17
N THR A 39 11.23 1.32 4.56
CA THR A 39 11.63 2.62 4.00
C THR A 39 10.93 2.88 2.67
N LEU A 40 10.86 4.14 2.23
CA LEU A 40 10.32 4.49 0.90
C LEU A 40 11.05 3.77 -0.24
N TYR A 41 12.37 3.58 -0.11
CA TYR A 41 13.17 2.81 -1.06
C TYR A 41 12.72 1.34 -1.11
N GLU A 42 12.60 0.69 0.05
CA GLU A 42 12.13 -0.70 0.14
C GLU A 42 10.69 -0.86 -0.35
N ILE A 43 9.85 0.17 -0.21
CA ILE A 43 8.48 0.21 -0.74
C ILE A 43 8.49 0.23 -2.27
N GLY A 44 9.36 1.04 -2.89
CA GLY A 44 9.53 1.08 -4.35
C GLY A 44 10.00 -0.25 -4.95
N GLU A 45 10.75 -1.04 -4.17
CA GLU A 45 11.28 -2.35 -4.58
C GLU A 45 10.33 -3.53 -4.29
N ILE A 46 9.11 -3.29 -3.78
CA ILE A 46 8.14 -4.37 -3.51
C ILE A 46 7.80 -5.09 -4.81
N ALA A 47 8.14 -6.38 -4.91
CA ALA A 47 7.92 -7.17 -6.12
C ALA A 47 6.44 -7.55 -6.32
N GLN A 48 6.01 -7.71 -7.58
CA GLN A 48 4.60 -8.06 -7.89
C GLN A 48 4.16 -9.35 -7.20
N SER A 49 5.05 -10.33 -7.10
CA SER A 49 4.81 -11.59 -6.39
C SER A 49 4.44 -11.36 -4.92
N GLU A 50 5.08 -10.41 -4.24
CA GLU A 50 4.83 -10.10 -2.85
C GLU A 50 3.42 -9.52 -2.63
N VAL A 51 2.97 -8.63 -3.52
CA VAL A 51 1.60 -8.11 -3.49
C VAL A 51 0.58 -9.21 -3.77
N VAL A 52 0.87 -10.11 -4.71
CA VAL A 52 -0.01 -11.25 -5.02
C VAL A 52 -0.13 -12.20 -3.83
N THR A 53 0.98 -12.46 -3.15
CA THR A 53 1.02 -13.28 -1.93
C THR A 53 0.22 -12.62 -0.80
N ALA A 54 0.41 -11.32 -0.56
CA ALA A 54 -0.32 -10.59 0.48
C ALA A 54 -1.84 -10.55 0.21
N LEU A 55 -2.24 -10.47 -1.07
CA LEU A 55 -3.64 -10.49 -1.48
C LEU A 55 -4.29 -11.87 -1.34
N GLY A 56 -3.52 -12.94 -1.17
CA GLY A 56 -4.04 -14.32 -1.18
C GLY A 56 -4.53 -14.80 -2.56
N GLY A 57 -4.30 -14.01 -3.62
CA GLY A 57 -4.54 -14.40 -5.01
C GLY A 57 -5.74 -13.79 -5.76
N HIS A 58 -5.52 -13.62 -7.06
CA HIS A 58 -6.42 -13.42 -8.22
C HIS A 58 -7.15 -12.09 -8.48
N SER A 59 -7.36 -11.19 -7.52
CA SER A 59 -8.03 -9.92 -7.86
C SER A 59 -7.10 -8.98 -8.63
N ARG A 60 -7.17 -9.01 -9.97
CA ARG A 60 -6.40 -8.10 -10.84
C ARG A 60 -6.73 -6.63 -10.58
N LYS A 61 -7.98 -6.34 -10.16
CA LYS A 61 -8.42 -4.98 -9.80
C LYS A 61 -7.65 -4.50 -8.56
N ILE A 62 -7.67 -5.29 -7.48
CA ILE A 62 -6.98 -4.95 -6.23
C ILE A 62 -5.47 -4.88 -6.47
N LEU A 63 -4.89 -5.85 -7.19
CA LEU A 63 -3.47 -5.84 -7.52
C LEU A 63 -3.04 -4.55 -8.21
N ARG A 64 -3.82 -4.09 -9.21
CA ARG A 64 -3.54 -2.83 -9.91
C ARG A 64 -3.64 -1.62 -8.98
N GLN A 65 -4.68 -1.56 -8.16
CA GLN A 65 -4.88 -0.43 -7.24
C GLN A 65 -3.79 -0.37 -6.16
N VAL A 66 -3.39 -1.52 -5.59
CA VAL A 66 -2.27 -1.60 -4.65
C VAL A 66 -0.98 -1.12 -5.32
N ARG A 67 -0.73 -1.53 -6.57
CA ARG A 67 0.47 -1.10 -7.31
C ARG A 67 0.55 0.41 -7.48
N THR A 68 -0.53 1.02 -7.98
CA THR A 68 -0.60 2.47 -8.13
C THR A 68 -0.40 3.19 -6.80
N ALA A 69 -0.97 2.68 -5.71
CA ALA A 69 -0.79 3.28 -4.39
C ALA A 69 0.66 3.21 -3.91
N LEU A 70 1.33 2.05 -4.06
CA LEU A 70 2.73 1.88 -3.65
C LEU A 70 3.68 2.77 -4.46
N GLU A 71 3.45 2.93 -5.77
CA GLU A 71 4.23 3.82 -6.64
C GLU A 71 4.13 5.28 -6.19
N LEU A 72 2.91 5.75 -5.89
CA LEU A 72 2.70 7.13 -5.40
C LEU A 72 3.38 7.37 -4.05
N VAL A 73 3.42 6.35 -3.19
CA VAL A 73 4.10 6.42 -1.89
C VAL A 73 5.62 6.47 -2.07
N SER A 74 6.19 5.66 -2.96
CA SER A 74 7.65 5.67 -3.19
C SER A 74 8.16 6.95 -3.82
N ASP A 75 7.29 7.70 -4.51
CA ASP A 75 7.60 8.98 -5.15
C ASP A 75 7.44 10.20 -4.23
N SER A 76 7.05 10.01 -2.96
CA SER A 76 6.75 11.06 -1.97
C SER A 76 7.96 11.59 -1.20
#